data_AF-A0A3C0FJ94-F1
#
_entry.id   AF-A0A3C0FJ94-F1
#
_cell.length_a   1.000
_cell.length_b   1.000
_cell.length_c   1.000
_cell.angle_alpha   90.00
_cell.angle_beta   90.00
_cell.angle_gamma   90.00
#
_symmetry.space_group_name_H-M   'P 1'
#
loop_
_entity.id
_entity.type
_entity.pdbx_description
1 polymer ?
#
loop_
_entity_poly.entity_id
_entity_poly.type
_entity_poly.pdbx_seq_one_letter_code
_entity_poly.pdbx_strand_id
1 'polypeptide(L)'
;MTESTRPENEYSGFLPPRFQNRPDADDVVVKTWTVGDALEDHNVPDIPAAPSLFFDLVAPAAGRADATGFAMLWLDRHPHEAPGWRLSIGHVGSEDDLEMAVAKPLARLVDAMPMANFECESWHLTRPLWRKRAEPVKLVFWGDFAKHARAILGHSDGASFYQPLGAGLRSDDVATMLPLLEDMLGDPFLKGGMGFEDALRLGVALGRAHLIESWIEAGGAEKEPYFRPMKIWHQAWLANALIDPAVASLAMSGKPPMPALDFAGNSTPASRRSALDDLSSWLTEVFFPDEYPALRNAFVAGVQNAVWLDSDLQQYLQPQQRSEILQGLMPYCRWFLAMALYNHLGNLA
;
A
#
# COMPACT_ATOMS: atom_id res chain seq x y z
N MET A 1 33.29 -24.99 4.65
CA MET A 1 32.89 -24.05 3.60
C MET A 1 32.13 -24.85 2.57
N THR A 2 30.81 -24.86 2.69
CA THR A 2 29.90 -25.42 1.69
C THR A 2 29.07 -24.24 1.26
N GLU A 3 29.42 -23.67 0.12
CA GLU A 3 28.55 -22.75 -0.61
C GLU A 3 27.22 -23.48 -0.80
N SER A 4 26.17 -23.05 -0.10
CA SER A 4 24.83 -23.40 -0.53
C SER A 4 24.64 -22.68 -1.85
N THR A 5 24.70 -23.41 -2.95
CA THR A 5 24.10 -23.02 -4.22
C THR A 5 22.64 -22.67 -3.92
N ARG A 6 22.38 -21.37 -3.73
CA ARG A 6 21.02 -20.84 -3.63
C ARG A 6 20.32 -21.27 -4.92
N PRO A 7 19.10 -21.84 -4.87
CA PRO A 7 18.39 -22.10 -6.10
C PRO A 7 18.14 -20.75 -6.78
N GLU A 8 18.68 -20.59 -7.97
CA GLU A 8 18.33 -19.52 -8.90
C GLU A 8 16.82 -19.60 -9.13
N ASN A 9 16.03 -18.62 -8.66
CA ASN A 9 14.73 -18.27 -9.21
C ASN A 9 13.87 -19.44 -9.76
N GLU A 10 13.77 -20.57 -9.04
CA GLU A 10 12.99 -21.71 -9.51
C GLU A 10 11.52 -21.48 -9.14
N TYR A 11 10.86 -20.75 -10.04
CA TYR A 11 9.43 -20.49 -10.11
C TYR A 11 8.65 -21.78 -10.44
N SER A 12 8.32 -22.58 -9.44
CA SER A 12 7.58 -23.85 -9.65
C SER A 12 6.51 -24.18 -8.59
N GLY A 13 5.81 -23.17 -8.07
CA GLY A 13 4.76 -23.35 -7.04
C GLY A 13 3.35 -22.98 -7.49
N PHE A 14 2.34 -23.49 -6.78
CA PHE A 14 0.93 -23.09 -6.88
C PHE A 14 0.66 -21.69 -6.27
N LEU A 15 1.58 -21.21 -5.42
CA LEU A 15 1.43 -19.95 -4.69
C LEU A 15 2.13 -18.81 -5.45
N PRO A 16 1.58 -17.57 -5.43
CA PRO A 16 2.22 -16.43 -6.07
C PRO A 16 3.62 -16.18 -5.46
N PRO A 17 4.60 -15.76 -6.27
CA PRO A 17 5.97 -15.58 -5.79
C PRO A 17 6.04 -14.42 -4.80
N ARG A 18 6.80 -14.61 -3.71
CA ARG A 18 7.14 -13.53 -2.78
C ARG A 18 8.33 -12.74 -3.32
N PHE A 19 8.35 -11.42 -3.12
CA PHE A 19 9.56 -10.65 -3.39
C PHE A 19 10.63 -10.99 -2.35
N GLN A 20 11.59 -11.85 -2.72
CA GLN A 20 12.63 -12.33 -1.80
C GLN A 20 13.76 -11.32 -1.58
N ASN A 21 14.00 -10.45 -2.56
CA ASN A 21 15.06 -9.43 -2.53
C ASN A 21 14.50 -8.05 -2.18
N ARG A 22 13.66 -7.98 -1.13
CA ARG A 22 13.16 -6.68 -0.64
C ARG A 22 14.36 -5.82 -0.24
N PRO A 23 14.54 -4.63 -0.84
CA PRO A 23 15.54 -3.68 -0.36
C PRO A 23 15.15 -3.20 1.04
N ASP A 24 16.13 -2.75 1.81
CA ASP A 24 15.80 -1.98 3.01
C ASP A 24 15.12 -0.67 2.58
N ALA A 25 14.14 -0.21 3.34
CA ALA A 25 13.43 1.04 3.03
C ALA A 25 14.38 2.24 3.08
N ASP A 26 15.46 2.15 3.87
CA ASP A 26 16.51 3.16 3.97
C ASP A 26 17.44 3.18 2.75
N ASP A 27 17.52 2.08 2.00
CA ASP A 27 18.30 1.97 0.76
C ASP A 27 17.54 2.50 -0.47
N VAL A 28 16.30 2.95 -0.29
CA VAL A 28 15.45 3.46 -1.37
C VAL A 28 15.36 4.98 -1.27
N VAL A 29 16.11 5.66 -2.14
CA VAL A 29 16.04 7.12 -2.31
C VAL A 29 14.85 7.45 -3.19
N VAL A 30 14.01 8.39 -2.76
CA VAL A 30 12.91 8.94 -3.54
C VAL A 30 13.16 10.42 -3.80
N LYS A 31 13.28 10.78 -5.08
CA LYS A 31 13.41 12.16 -5.53
C LYS A 31 12.12 12.62 -6.19
N THR A 32 11.58 13.74 -5.73
CA THR A 32 10.32 14.31 -6.23
C THR A 32 10.54 15.70 -6.80
N TRP A 33 9.89 15.95 -7.93
CA TRP A 33 9.83 17.24 -8.59
C TRP A 33 8.40 17.72 -8.73
N THR A 34 8.20 19.03 -8.64
CA THR A 34 7.05 19.67 -9.25
C THR A 34 7.25 19.68 -10.77
N VAL A 35 6.21 19.35 -11.54
CA VAL A 35 6.30 19.31 -13.01
C VAL A 35 5.17 20.09 -13.64
N GLY A 36 5.51 21.05 -14.50
CA GLY A 36 4.54 21.97 -15.11
C GLY A 36 4.00 23.02 -14.13
N ASP A 37 3.01 23.76 -14.62
CA ASP A 37 2.34 24.80 -13.86
C ASP A 37 1.33 24.23 -12.87
N ALA A 38 0.96 25.04 -11.87
CA ALA A 38 -0.13 24.71 -10.96
C ALA A 38 -1.44 24.58 -11.74
N LEU A 39 -2.28 23.63 -11.32
CA LEU A 39 -3.61 23.41 -11.87
C LEU A 39 -4.59 24.44 -11.30
N GLU A 40 -5.61 24.77 -12.08
CA GLU A 40 -6.67 25.69 -11.64
C GLU A 40 -7.54 25.07 -10.54
N ASP A 41 -7.73 23.75 -10.60
CA ASP A 41 -8.55 23.00 -9.66
C ASP A 41 -8.00 21.61 -9.36
N HIS A 42 -8.72 20.92 -8.51
CA HIS A 42 -8.47 19.57 -8.04
C HIS A 42 -9.15 18.52 -8.95
N ASN A 43 -9.55 18.81 -10.18
CA ASN A 43 -9.99 17.76 -11.09
C ASN A 43 -8.77 17.00 -11.62
N VAL A 44 -8.92 15.69 -11.87
CA VAL A 44 -7.84 14.88 -12.46
C VAL A 44 -7.75 15.26 -13.94
N PRO A 45 -6.73 16.00 -14.39
CA PRO A 45 -6.60 16.34 -15.79
C PRO A 45 -6.04 15.14 -16.57
N ASP A 46 -6.21 15.17 -17.89
CA ASP A 46 -5.44 14.28 -18.75
C ASP A 46 -3.93 14.46 -18.48
N ILE A 47 -3.20 13.34 -18.44
CA ILE A 47 -1.75 13.36 -18.21
C ILE A 47 -1.10 14.21 -19.31
N PRO A 48 -0.33 15.26 -18.97
CA PRO A 48 0.31 16.08 -19.99
C PRO A 48 1.26 15.26 -20.86
N ALA A 49 1.42 15.65 -22.13
CA ALA A 49 2.16 14.87 -23.11
C ALA A 49 3.64 14.64 -22.71
N ALA A 50 4.28 15.64 -22.10
CA ALA A 50 5.68 15.56 -21.67
C ALA A 50 5.90 14.51 -20.55
N PRO A 51 5.14 14.51 -19.43
CA PRO A 51 5.12 13.40 -18.48
C PRO A 51 4.79 12.07 -19.14
N SER A 52 3.79 12.00 -20.03
CA SER A 52 3.44 10.74 -20.70
C SER A 52 4.65 10.13 -21.42
N LEU A 53 5.35 10.95 -22.22
CA LEU A 53 6.58 10.56 -22.92
C LEU A 53 7.72 10.19 -21.94
N PHE A 54 7.87 10.90 -20.83
CA PHE A 54 8.85 10.55 -19.80
C PHE A 54 8.65 9.11 -19.32
N PHE A 55 7.40 8.71 -19.05
CA PHE A 55 7.08 7.35 -18.59
C PHE A 55 7.35 6.27 -19.64
N ASP A 56 7.25 6.60 -20.93
CA ASP A 56 7.60 5.66 -22.01
C ASP A 56 9.13 5.46 -22.13
N LEU A 57 9.92 6.41 -21.63
CA LEU A 57 11.38 6.42 -21.76
C LEU A 57 12.14 6.00 -20.49
N VAL A 58 11.58 6.26 -19.30
CA VAL A 58 12.29 6.10 -18.03
C VAL A 58 12.67 4.65 -17.75
N ALA A 59 11.72 3.72 -17.84
CA ALA A 59 11.99 2.32 -17.53
C ALA A 59 13.00 1.68 -18.52
N PRO A 60 12.92 1.90 -19.85
CA PRO A 60 13.96 1.45 -20.77
C PRO A 60 15.33 2.12 -20.54
N ALA A 61 15.36 3.39 -20.14
CA ALA A 61 16.62 4.09 -19.84
C ALA A 61 17.30 3.53 -18.59
N ALA A 62 16.56 3.45 -17.49
CA ALA A 62 17.05 2.90 -16.23
C ALA A 62 17.43 1.42 -16.34
N GLY A 63 16.67 0.63 -17.11
CA GLY A 63 17.00 -0.77 -17.38
C GLY A 63 18.31 -0.96 -18.15
N ARG A 64 18.72 -0.02 -19.02
CA ARG A 64 20.04 -0.05 -19.67
C ARG A 64 21.19 0.31 -18.73
N ALA A 65 20.89 1.03 -17.65
CA ALA A 65 21.84 1.38 -16.61
C ALA A 65 21.92 0.31 -15.50
N ASP A 66 21.21 -0.83 -15.66
CA ASP A 66 21.09 -1.89 -14.65
C ASP A 66 20.59 -1.39 -13.28
N ALA A 67 19.80 -0.32 -13.29
CA ALA A 67 19.19 0.22 -12.09
C ALA A 67 17.93 -0.58 -11.69
N THR A 68 17.55 -0.51 -10.43
CA THR A 68 16.25 -0.98 -9.90
C THR A 68 15.50 0.18 -9.28
N GLY A 69 14.19 0.28 -9.53
CA GLY A 69 13.40 1.41 -9.07
C GLY A 69 12.03 1.52 -9.70
N PHE A 70 11.39 2.66 -9.46
CA PHE A 70 10.06 3.00 -9.94
C PHE A 70 9.91 4.50 -10.20
N ALA A 71 8.98 4.87 -11.07
CA ALA A 71 8.56 6.25 -11.25
C ALA A 71 7.05 6.33 -11.03
N MET A 72 6.62 7.38 -10.33
CA MET A 72 5.21 7.64 -10.04
C MET A 72 4.86 9.07 -10.38
N LEU A 73 3.82 9.24 -11.19
CA LEU A 73 3.17 10.51 -11.43
C LEU A 73 1.96 10.57 -10.52
N TRP A 74 1.84 11.65 -9.77
CA TRP A 74 0.73 11.85 -8.85
C TRP A 74 0.27 13.29 -8.82
N LEU A 75 -1.00 13.46 -8.44
CA LEU A 75 -1.61 14.76 -8.22
C LEU A 75 -1.51 15.13 -6.75
N ASP A 76 -1.02 16.33 -6.52
CA ASP A 76 -0.90 16.91 -5.20
C ASP A 76 -2.26 17.43 -4.72
N ARG A 77 -2.81 16.78 -3.68
CA ARG A 77 -4.11 17.08 -3.09
C ARG A 77 -4.02 17.80 -1.76
N HIS A 78 -2.87 18.42 -1.45
CA HIS A 78 -2.72 19.13 -0.20
C HIS A 78 -3.72 20.30 -0.09
N PRO A 79 -4.52 20.39 1.00
CA PRO A 79 -5.65 21.32 1.10
C PRO A 79 -5.28 22.80 1.15
N HIS A 80 -4.01 23.10 1.38
CA HIS A 80 -3.50 24.46 1.53
C HIS A 80 -2.49 24.86 0.46
N GLU A 81 -2.23 23.99 -0.51
CA GLU A 81 -1.32 24.27 -1.62
C GLU A 81 -2.08 24.22 -2.94
N ALA A 82 -1.57 24.93 -3.95
CA ALA A 82 -2.16 24.86 -5.28
C ALA A 82 -1.98 23.43 -5.84
N PRO A 83 -3.03 22.83 -6.43
CA PRO A 83 -2.90 21.51 -7.03
C PRO A 83 -1.86 21.53 -8.14
N GLY A 84 -1.16 20.42 -8.30
CA GLY A 84 -0.13 20.33 -9.31
C GLY A 84 0.34 18.90 -9.50
N TRP A 85 1.00 18.69 -10.63
CA TRP A 85 1.65 17.42 -10.90
C TRP A 85 2.95 17.32 -10.10
N ARG A 86 3.17 16.10 -9.62
CA ARG A 86 4.41 15.70 -8.96
C ARG A 86 4.93 14.45 -9.65
N LEU A 87 6.19 14.49 -10.01
CA LEU A 87 6.91 13.33 -10.51
C LEU A 87 7.85 12.86 -9.43
N SER A 88 7.70 11.62 -9.01
CA SER A 88 8.61 10.99 -8.05
C SER A 88 9.30 9.80 -8.70
N ILE A 89 10.60 9.68 -8.42
CA ILE A 89 11.41 8.55 -8.86
C ILE A 89 12.06 7.93 -7.63
N GLY A 90 11.76 6.67 -7.38
CA GLY A 90 12.41 5.85 -6.36
C GLY A 90 13.48 4.96 -6.96
N HIS A 91 14.62 4.84 -6.29
CA HIS A 91 15.74 4.00 -6.72
C HIS A 91 16.37 3.29 -5.53
N VAL A 92 16.75 2.01 -5.74
CA VAL A 92 17.55 1.24 -4.79
C VAL A 92 19.02 1.58 -5.03
N GLY A 93 19.63 2.36 -4.13
CA GLY A 93 20.99 2.86 -4.29
C GLY A 93 21.13 4.34 -3.96
N SER A 94 22.18 4.98 -4.49
CA SER A 94 22.48 6.38 -4.22
C SER A 94 21.71 7.36 -5.11
N GLU A 95 21.59 8.61 -4.68
CA GLU A 95 21.01 9.69 -5.52
C GLU A 95 21.80 9.88 -6.83
N ASP A 96 23.13 9.79 -6.78
CA ASP A 96 24.00 9.94 -7.96
C ASP A 96 23.73 8.85 -9.01
N ASP A 97 23.52 7.60 -8.56
CA ASP A 97 23.19 6.47 -9.43
C ASP A 97 21.82 6.67 -10.08
N LEU A 98 20.85 7.16 -9.31
CA LEU A 98 19.53 7.52 -9.82
C LEU A 98 19.64 8.60 -10.90
N GLU A 99 20.32 9.72 -10.61
CA GLU A 99 20.46 10.82 -11.55
C GLU A 99 21.10 10.37 -12.86
N MET A 100 22.14 9.53 -12.77
CA MET A 100 22.78 8.96 -13.95
C MET A 100 21.84 8.03 -14.74
N ALA A 101 21.07 7.17 -14.06
CA ALA A 101 20.19 6.19 -14.68
C ALA A 101 19.03 6.84 -15.47
N VAL A 102 18.51 7.97 -14.99
CA VAL A 102 17.36 8.65 -15.58
C VAL A 102 17.69 10.01 -16.22
N ALA A 103 18.98 10.36 -16.34
CA ALA A 103 19.46 11.64 -16.88
C ALA A 103 18.82 12.03 -18.23
N LYS A 104 18.78 11.10 -19.19
CA LYS A 104 18.27 11.37 -20.54
C LYS A 104 16.75 11.65 -20.55
N PRO A 105 15.89 10.79 -19.96
CA PRO A 105 14.48 11.11 -19.77
C PRO A 105 14.23 12.42 -19.02
N LEU A 106 14.96 12.68 -17.93
CA LEU A 106 14.80 13.90 -17.14
C LEU A 106 15.18 15.15 -17.94
N ALA A 107 16.30 15.14 -18.66
CA ALA A 107 16.72 16.28 -19.50
C ALA A 107 15.65 16.63 -20.54
N ARG A 108 15.05 15.63 -21.18
CA ARG A 108 13.94 15.85 -22.12
C ARG A 108 12.70 16.43 -21.46
N LEU A 109 12.43 16.05 -20.21
CA LEU A 109 11.30 16.57 -19.46
C LEU A 109 11.53 18.04 -19.08
N VAL A 110 12.74 18.38 -18.61
CA VAL A 110 13.16 19.76 -18.30
C VAL A 110 13.09 20.67 -19.53
N ASP A 111 13.48 20.18 -20.70
CA ASP A 111 13.38 20.95 -21.96
C ASP A 111 11.91 21.19 -22.37
N ALA A 112 11.00 20.32 -21.97
CA ALA A 112 9.59 20.36 -22.38
C ALA A 112 8.67 21.09 -21.40
N MET A 113 9.02 21.14 -20.11
CA MET A 113 8.19 21.77 -19.09
C MET A 113 8.99 22.25 -17.86
N PRO A 114 8.50 23.27 -17.13
CA PRO A 114 9.09 23.69 -15.87
C PRO A 114 9.20 22.55 -14.87
N MET A 115 10.34 22.46 -14.19
CA MET A 115 10.57 21.52 -13.10
C MET A 115 11.25 22.21 -11.94
N ALA A 116 10.82 21.93 -10.71
CA ALA A 116 11.53 22.34 -9.51
C ALA A 116 11.63 21.18 -8.52
N ASN A 117 12.77 21.10 -7.81
CA ASN A 117 12.94 20.12 -6.74
C ASN A 117 11.89 20.37 -5.65
N PHE A 118 11.21 19.30 -5.24
CA PHE A 118 10.23 19.35 -4.17
C PHE A 118 10.82 18.73 -2.90
N GLU A 119 11.22 17.46 -2.97
CA GLU A 119 11.84 16.72 -1.86
C GLU A 119 12.79 15.64 -2.40
N CYS A 120 13.77 15.25 -1.58
CA CYS A 120 14.60 14.07 -1.79
C CYS A 120 14.80 13.40 -0.44
N GLU A 121 14.17 12.25 -0.23
CA GLU A 121 14.11 11.59 1.08
C GLU A 121 14.08 10.07 0.91
N SER A 122 14.30 9.31 1.98
CA SER A 122 14.14 7.86 1.94
C SER A 122 12.66 7.47 1.76
N TRP A 123 12.41 6.25 1.30
CA TRP A 123 11.05 5.71 1.19
C TRP A 123 10.30 5.77 2.54
N HIS A 124 10.99 5.49 3.64
CA HIS A 124 10.37 5.47 4.98
C HIS A 124 9.84 6.86 5.41
N LEU A 125 10.49 7.94 4.98
CA LEU A 125 10.05 9.31 5.24
C LEU A 125 9.01 9.80 4.23
N THR A 126 9.15 9.36 2.97
CA THR A 126 8.29 9.78 1.87
C THR A 126 6.90 9.13 1.92
N ARG A 127 6.83 7.82 2.22
CA ARG A 127 5.59 7.02 2.20
C ARG A 127 4.48 7.62 3.11
N PRO A 128 4.72 8.03 4.37
CA PRO A 128 3.70 8.67 5.21
C PRO A 128 3.18 10.00 4.65
N LEU A 129 4.00 10.76 3.93
CA LEU A 129 3.59 12.02 3.30
C LEU A 129 2.67 11.75 2.10
N TRP A 130 3.06 10.82 1.24
CA TRP A 130 2.27 10.47 0.05
C TRP A 130 0.88 9.96 0.41
N ARG A 131 0.76 9.16 1.48
CA ARG A 131 -0.55 8.70 2.00
C ARG A 131 -1.52 9.84 2.27
N LYS A 132 -1.03 11.04 2.61
CA LYS A 132 -1.86 12.18 3.01
C LYS A 132 -2.23 13.09 1.84
N ARG A 133 -1.38 13.15 0.80
CA ARG A 133 -1.53 14.16 -0.27
C ARG A 133 -1.42 13.64 -1.70
N ALA A 134 -0.81 12.47 -1.93
CA ALA A 134 -0.55 11.97 -3.27
C ALA A 134 -1.71 11.12 -3.78
N GLU A 135 -2.40 11.59 -4.81
CA GLU A 135 -3.28 10.75 -5.63
C GLU A 135 -2.45 10.16 -6.79
N PRO A 136 -2.10 8.85 -6.77
CA PRO A 136 -1.32 8.24 -7.83
C PRO A 136 -2.09 8.18 -9.15
N VAL A 137 -1.42 8.50 -10.26
CA VAL A 137 -2.03 8.52 -11.60
C VAL A 137 -1.33 7.55 -12.57
N LYS A 138 0.00 7.47 -12.53
CA LYS A 138 0.78 6.52 -13.34
C LYS A 138 1.94 5.98 -12.54
N LEU A 139 2.19 4.68 -12.62
CA LEU A 139 3.27 4.00 -11.90
C LEU A 139 3.95 3.00 -12.84
N VAL A 140 5.28 3.06 -12.93
CA VAL A 140 6.08 2.12 -13.73
C VAL A 140 7.26 1.62 -12.94
N PHE A 141 7.62 0.36 -13.14
CA PHE A 141 8.75 -0.31 -12.51
C PHE A 141 9.86 -0.63 -13.53
N TRP A 142 11.09 -0.75 -13.05
CA TRP A 142 12.23 -1.31 -13.80
C TRP A 142 13.13 -2.16 -12.89
N GLY A 143 14.14 -2.81 -13.49
CA GLY A 143 15.05 -3.69 -12.75
C GLY A 143 14.31 -4.85 -12.08
N ASP A 144 14.69 -5.15 -10.84
CA ASP A 144 14.10 -6.25 -10.08
C ASP A 144 12.63 -6.01 -9.70
N PHE A 145 12.21 -4.76 -9.54
CA PHE A 145 10.80 -4.42 -9.29
C PHE A 145 9.93 -4.80 -10.48
N ALA A 146 10.40 -4.52 -11.70
CA ALA A 146 9.67 -4.93 -12.91
C ALA A 146 9.65 -6.44 -13.09
N LYS A 147 10.74 -7.15 -12.75
CA LYS A 147 10.77 -8.62 -12.81
C LYS A 147 9.73 -9.21 -11.85
N HIS A 148 9.65 -8.70 -10.62
CA HIS A 148 8.67 -9.13 -9.63
C HIS A 148 7.24 -8.82 -10.08
N ALA A 149 6.95 -7.58 -10.47
CA ALA A 149 5.63 -7.20 -10.94
C ALA A 149 5.16 -8.07 -12.13
N ARG A 150 6.04 -8.35 -13.10
CA ARG A 150 5.71 -9.26 -14.21
C ARG A 150 5.49 -10.69 -13.76
N ALA A 151 6.27 -11.20 -12.81
CA ALA A 151 6.08 -12.55 -12.28
C ALA A 151 4.71 -12.71 -11.61
N ILE A 152 4.30 -11.69 -10.86
CA ILE A 152 2.97 -11.62 -10.26
C ILE A 152 1.85 -11.54 -11.30
N LEU A 153 1.93 -10.56 -12.20
CA LEU A 153 0.89 -10.28 -13.18
C LEU A 153 0.76 -11.38 -14.24
N GLY A 154 1.86 -12.09 -14.52
CA GLY A 154 1.89 -13.23 -15.43
C GLY A 154 1.48 -14.56 -14.81
N HIS A 155 1.29 -14.62 -13.48
CA HIS A 155 0.81 -15.82 -12.80
C HIS A 155 -0.71 -15.92 -12.98
N SER A 156 -1.21 -17.04 -13.52
CA SER A 156 -2.63 -17.24 -13.85
C SER A 156 -3.55 -16.89 -12.69
N ASP A 157 -3.14 -17.28 -11.49
CA ASP A 157 -3.91 -17.05 -10.29
C ASP A 157 -3.43 -15.80 -9.54
N GLY A 158 -2.21 -15.31 -9.84
CA GLY A 158 -1.68 -14.06 -9.28
C GLY A 158 -2.58 -12.90 -9.66
N ALA A 159 -2.97 -12.78 -10.92
CA ALA A 159 -3.93 -11.75 -11.34
C ALA A 159 -5.28 -11.83 -10.58
N SER A 160 -5.71 -12.99 -10.07
CA SER A 160 -6.88 -13.08 -9.20
C SER A 160 -6.60 -12.81 -7.71
N PHE A 161 -5.35 -12.97 -7.25
CA PHE A 161 -4.95 -12.76 -5.84
C PHE A 161 -4.65 -11.30 -5.50
N TYR A 162 -4.11 -10.55 -6.46
CA TYR A 162 -3.90 -9.11 -6.30
C TYR A 162 -5.23 -8.44 -6.60
N GLN A 163 -5.97 -8.18 -5.52
CA GLN A 163 -7.37 -7.80 -5.54
C GLN A 163 -7.71 -6.36 -5.99
N PRO A 164 -7.06 -5.81 -7.03
CA PRO A 164 -7.73 -4.91 -7.96
C PRO A 164 -7.97 -5.50 -9.37
N LEU A 165 -7.29 -6.59 -9.75
CA LEU A 165 -7.39 -7.16 -11.11
C LEU A 165 -8.68 -7.96 -11.34
N GLY A 166 -9.20 -8.62 -10.30
CA GLY A 166 -10.53 -9.24 -10.32
C GLY A 166 -11.68 -8.24 -10.52
N ALA A 167 -11.42 -6.93 -10.36
CA ALA A 167 -12.37 -5.86 -10.66
C ALA A 167 -12.35 -5.43 -12.14
N GLY A 168 -11.59 -6.13 -13.01
CA GLY A 168 -11.53 -5.85 -14.45
C GLY A 168 -10.55 -4.73 -14.83
N LEU A 169 -9.66 -4.35 -13.93
CA LEU A 169 -8.60 -3.38 -14.21
C LEU A 169 -7.52 -3.98 -15.12
N ARG A 170 -6.85 -3.12 -15.87
CA ARG A 170 -5.70 -3.53 -16.69
C ARG A 170 -4.46 -3.71 -15.82
N SER A 171 -3.50 -4.49 -16.32
CA SER A 171 -2.23 -4.74 -15.63
C SER A 171 -1.34 -3.50 -15.50
N ASP A 172 -1.56 -2.49 -16.34
CA ASP A 172 -0.85 -1.20 -16.33
C ASP A 172 -1.60 -0.10 -15.53
N ASP A 173 -2.75 -0.43 -14.96
CA ASP A 173 -3.52 0.50 -14.13
C ASP A 173 -2.79 0.79 -12.80
N VAL A 174 -2.79 2.05 -12.37
CA VAL A 174 -2.12 2.46 -11.13
C VAL A 174 -2.69 1.75 -9.90
N ALA A 175 -4.00 1.48 -9.87
CA ALA A 175 -4.63 0.76 -8.76
C ALA A 175 -4.17 -0.69 -8.71
N THR A 176 -3.82 -1.31 -9.84
CA THR A 176 -3.20 -2.64 -9.91
C THR A 176 -1.75 -2.62 -9.42
N MET A 177 -1.00 -1.57 -9.76
CA MET A 177 0.45 -1.51 -9.51
C MET A 177 0.80 -1.04 -8.10
N LEU A 178 -0.05 -0.23 -7.46
CA LEU A 178 0.22 0.35 -6.15
C LEU A 178 0.34 -0.71 -5.03
N PRO A 179 -0.50 -1.77 -4.96
CA PRO A 179 -0.28 -2.87 -4.02
C PRO A 179 1.06 -3.57 -4.20
N LEU A 180 1.57 -3.66 -5.44
CA LEU A 180 2.88 -4.27 -5.73
C LEU A 180 4.02 -3.40 -5.20
N LEU A 181 3.91 -2.07 -5.31
CA LEU A 181 4.86 -1.15 -4.69
C LEU A 181 4.92 -1.35 -3.17
N GLU A 182 3.76 -1.50 -2.54
CA GLU A 182 3.65 -1.79 -1.10
C GLU A 182 4.16 -3.20 -0.73
N ASP A 183 4.03 -4.20 -1.62
CA ASP A 183 4.65 -5.52 -1.42
C ASP A 183 6.19 -5.44 -1.50
N MET A 184 6.72 -4.67 -2.45
CA MET A 184 8.16 -4.55 -2.69
C MET A 184 8.88 -3.71 -1.64
N LEU A 185 8.24 -2.64 -1.17
CA LEU A 185 8.86 -1.63 -0.29
C LEU A 185 8.21 -1.50 1.08
N GLY A 186 7.09 -2.19 1.32
CA GLY A 186 6.39 -2.16 2.59
C GLY A 186 6.83 -3.28 3.54
N ASP A 187 6.38 -3.16 4.78
CA ASP A 187 6.64 -4.15 5.80
C ASP A 187 6.01 -5.50 5.42
N PRO A 188 6.77 -6.61 5.46
CA PRO A 188 6.24 -7.92 5.18
C PRO A 188 5.14 -8.28 6.19
N PHE A 189 3.98 -8.64 5.66
CA PHE A 189 2.79 -8.87 6.48
C PHE A 189 2.83 -10.22 7.20
N LEU A 190 2.96 -11.37 6.50
CA LEU A 190 3.09 -12.69 7.16
C LEU A 190 4.47 -13.31 6.96
N LYS A 191 5.33 -13.26 7.99
CA LYS A 191 6.56 -14.05 8.10
C LYS A 191 6.34 -15.25 9.01
N GLY A 192 5.87 -16.36 8.45
CA GLY A 192 5.80 -17.65 9.16
C GLY A 192 4.43 -18.05 9.72
N GLY A 193 3.35 -17.38 9.32
CA GLY A 193 1.98 -17.67 9.73
C GLY A 193 1.25 -16.40 10.21
N MET A 194 -0.03 -16.53 10.58
CA MET A 194 -0.82 -15.44 11.13
C MET A 194 -0.73 -15.43 12.66
N GLY A 195 0.14 -14.58 13.20
CA GLY A 195 0.28 -14.36 14.63
C GLY A 195 -0.69 -13.30 15.18
N PHE A 196 -0.58 -13.06 16.49
CA PHE A 196 -1.38 -12.04 17.18
C PHE A 196 -1.12 -10.63 16.63
N GLU A 197 0.15 -10.29 16.41
CA GLU A 197 0.55 -8.99 15.87
C GLU A 197 0.03 -8.81 14.43
N ASP A 198 0.09 -9.86 13.62
CA ASP A 198 -0.41 -9.82 12.24
C ASP A 198 -1.93 -9.66 12.21
N ALA A 199 -2.65 -10.37 13.09
CA ALA A 199 -4.09 -10.21 13.25
C ALA A 199 -4.46 -8.77 13.66
N LEU A 200 -3.71 -8.19 14.61
CA LEU A 200 -3.91 -6.80 15.02
C LEU A 200 -3.63 -5.82 13.88
N ARG A 201 -2.50 -5.97 13.16
CA ARG A 201 -2.13 -5.14 12.02
C ARG A 201 -3.17 -5.23 10.89
N LEU A 202 -3.73 -6.42 10.65
CA LEU A 202 -4.77 -6.63 9.63
C LEU A 202 -6.05 -5.92 10.03
N GLY A 203 -6.42 -6.03 11.30
CA GLY A 203 -7.55 -5.31 11.87
C GLY A 203 -7.38 -3.80 11.75
N VAL A 204 -6.19 -3.26 12.06
CA VAL A 204 -5.89 -1.83 11.90
C VAL A 204 -6.01 -1.39 10.44
N ALA A 205 -5.49 -2.17 9.49
CA ALA A 205 -5.60 -1.86 8.06
C ALA A 205 -7.07 -1.81 7.59
N LEU A 206 -7.87 -2.80 8.00
CA LEU A 206 -9.31 -2.86 7.66
C LEU A 206 -10.11 -1.73 8.34
N GLY A 207 -9.92 -1.52 9.64
CA GLY A 207 -10.60 -0.47 10.40
C GLY A 207 -10.28 0.92 9.87
N ARG A 208 -9.04 1.13 9.41
CA ARG A 208 -8.61 2.36 8.74
C ARG A 208 -9.37 2.59 7.44
N ALA A 209 -9.50 1.55 6.60
CA ALA A 209 -10.25 1.64 5.36
C ALA A 209 -11.74 2.00 5.61
N HIS A 210 -12.39 1.34 6.58
CA HIS A 210 -13.77 1.66 6.96
C HIS A 210 -13.95 3.11 7.45
N LEU A 211 -13.02 3.58 8.28
CA LEU A 211 -13.08 4.93 8.84
C LEU A 211 -12.97 6.00 7.75
N ILE A 212 -12.04 5.82 6.81
CA ILE A 212 -11.85 6.75 5.69
C ILE A 212 -13.12 6.82 4.83
N GLU A 213 -13.73 5.68 4.49
CA GLU A 213 -15.00 5.68 3.74
C GLU A 213 -16.14 6.34 4.52
N SER A 214 -16.15 6.20 5.85
CA SER A 214 -17.13 6.88 6.71
C SER A 214 -16.92 8.40 6.73
N TRP A 215 -15.68 8.87 6.75
CA TRP A 215 -15.36 10.30 6.65
C TRP A 215 -15.67 10.89 5.28
N ILE A 216 -15.42 10.14 4.20
CA ILE A 216 -15.79 10.54 2.84
C ILE A 216 -17.31 10.67 2.72
N GLU A 217 -18.07 9.67 3.17
CA GLU A 217 -19.53 9.74 3.12
C GLU A 217 -20.08 10.89 3.97
N ALA A 218 -19.58 11.07 5.20
CA ALA A 218 -20.03 12.15 6.08
C ALA A 218 -19.61 13.55 5.57
N GLY A 219 -18.47 13.64 4.90
CA GLY A 219 -17.94 14.87 4.34
C GLY A 219 -18.54 15.26 2.99
N GLY A 220 -19.14 14.31 2.28
CA GLY A 220 -19.71 14.51 0.96
C GLY A 220 -18.70 14.95 -0.10
N ALA A 221 -19.21 15.46 -1.22
CA ALA A 221 -18.42 15.82 -2.40
C ALA A 221 -17.36 16.92 -2.14
N GLU A 222 -17.57 17.77 -1.13
CA GLU A 222 -16.64 18.85 -0.77
C GLU A 222 -15.34 18.30 -0.15
N LYS A 223 -15.45 17.27 0.70
CA LYS A 223 -14.31 16.74 1.45
C LYS A 223 -13.68 15.51 0.82
N GLU A 224 -14.41 14.81 -0.03
CA GLU A 224 -13.92 13.61 -0.72
C GLU A 224 -12.55 13.80 -1.39
N PRO A 225 -12.28 14.91 -2.13
CA PRO A 225 -10.98 15.11 -2.78
C PRO A 225 -9.79 15.11 -1.81
N TYR A 226 -9.96 15.56 -0.57
CA TYR A 226 -8.90 15.61 0.43
C TYR A 226 -8.62 14.25 1.08
N PHE A 227 -9.63 13.40 1.20
CA PHE A 227 -9.47 12.04 1.72
C PHE A 227 -9.14 11.01 0.63
N ARG A 228 -9.25 11.39 -0.64
CA ARG A 228 -8.99 10.51 -1.78
C ARG A 228 -7.57 9.93 -1.81
N PRO A 229 -6.49 10.69 -1.58
CA PRO A 229 -5.14 10.13 -1.43
C PRO A 229 -5.10 9.03 -0.38
N MET A 230 -5.60 9.34 0.83
CA MET A 230 -5.64 8.38 1.93
C MET A 230 -6.42 7.14 1.53
N LYS A 231 -7.58 7.28 0.91
CA LYS A 231 -8.36 6.14 0.42
C LYS A 231 -7.53 5.23 -0.48
N ILE A 232 -6.95 5.77 -1.55
CA ILE A 232 -6.22 4.98 -2.55
C ILE A 232 -5.05 4.24 -1.93
N TRP A 233 -4.22 4.93 -1.15
CA TRP A 233 -3.05 4.32 -0.50
C TRP A 233 -3.44 3.26 0.52
N HIS A 234 -4.49 3.48 1.31
CA HIS A 234 -4.90 2.50 2.32
C HIS A 234 -5.61 1.30 1.72
N GLN A 235 -6.37 1.47 0.63
CA GLN A 235 -6.88 0.34 -0.12
C GLN A 235 -5.75 -0.50 -0.73
N ALA A 236 -4.71 0.15 -1.28
CA ALA A 236 -3.55 -0.58 -1.80
C ALA A 236 -2.76 -1.32 -0.71
N TRP A 237 -2.61 -0.72 0.47
CA TRP A 237 -1.98 -1.38 1.61
C TRP A 237 -2.83 -2.54 2.15
N LEU A 238 -4.15 -2.36 2.27
CA LEU A 238 -5.06 -3.43 2.64
C LEU A 238 -4.98 -4.58 1.63
N ALA A 239 -4.99 -4.29 0.33
CA ALA A 239 -4.83 -5.28 -0.72
C ALA A 239 -3.50 -6.04 -0.57
N ASN A 240 -2.39 -5.36 -0.26
CA ASN A 240 -1.11 -6.00 0.04
C ASN A 240 -1.17 -6.92 1.27
N ALA A 241 -1.75 -6.44 2.39
CA ALA A 241 -1.89 -7.23 3.62
C ALA A 241 -2.77 -8.48 3.44
N LEU A 242 -3.69 -8.45 2.46
CA LEU A 242 -4.60 -9.53 2.14
C LEU A 242 -4.03 -10.58 1.18
N ILE A 243 -2.87 -10.35 0.55
CA ILE A 243 -2.27 -11.31 -0.38
C ILE A 243 -2.08 -12.66 0.31
N ASP A 244 -1.40 -12.67 1.46
CA ASP A 244 -1.10 -13.92 2.16
C ASP A 244 -2.37 -14.63 2.69
N PRO A 245 -3.34 -13.95 3.34
CA PRO A 245 -4.64 -14.55 3.67
C PRO A 245 -5.40 -15.10 2.46
N ALA A 246 -5.46 -14.36 1.35
CA ALA A 246 -6.13 -14.82 0.13
C ALA A 246 -5.50 -16.12 -0.38
N VAL A 247 -4.18 -16.17 -0.44
CA VAL A 247 -3.41 -17.35 -0.86
C VAL A 247 -3.61 -18.51 0.09
N ALA A 248 -3.56 -18.28 1.40
CA ALA A 248 -3.78 -19.31 2.40
C ALA A 248 -5.19 -19.92 2.31
N SER A 249 -6.21 -19.10 2.02
CA SER A 249 -7.60 -19.57 1.92
C SER A 249 -7.82 -20.60 0.81
N LEU A 250 -7.04 -20.57 -0.27
CA LEU A 250 -7.13 -21.56 -1.35
C LEU A 250 -6.69 -22.95 -0.93
N ALA A 251 -5.74 -23.01 0.00
CA ALA A 251 -5.27 -24.27 0.56
C ALA A 251 -6.28 -24.84 1.58
N MET A 252 -7.26 -24.05 2.02
CA MET A 252 -8.27 -24.46 2.99
C MET A 252 -9.50 -25.04 2.27
N SER A 253 -9.63 -26.37 2.34
CA SER A 253 -10.75 -27.07 1.72
C SER A 253 -12.11 -26.56 2.24
N GLY A 254 -13.00 -26.21 1.31
CA GLY A 254 -14.39 -25.84 1.62
C GLY A 254 -14.58 -24.43 2.18
N LYS A 255 -13.55 -23.58 2.18
CA LYS A 255 -13.67 -22.17 2.56
C LYS A 255 -14.01 -21.30 1.34
N PRO A 256 -14.82 -20.23 1.53
CA PRO A 256 -15.15 -19.31 0.45
C PRO A 256 -13.89 -18.53 0.01
N PRO A 257 -13.80 -18.16 -1.29
CA PRO A 257 -12.73 -17.26 -1.75
C PRO A 257 -12.89 -15.87 -1.14
N MET A 258 -11.80 -15.11 -1.09
CA MET A 258 -11.83 -13.72 -0.61
C MET A 258 -12.78 -12.87 -1.46
N PRO A 259 -13.71 -12.09 -0.85
CA PRO A 259 -14.59 -11.17 -1.59
C PRO A 259 -13.76 -10.06 -2.23
N ALA A 260 -14.23 -9.51 -3.35
CA ALA A 260 -13.52 -8.46 -4.09
C ALA A 260 -13.60 -7.10 -3.40
N LEU A 261 -12.49 -6.38 -3.33
CA LEU A 261 -12.46 -4.96 -3.00
C LEU A 261 -13.03 -4.12 -4.16
N ASP A 262 -13.76 -3.05 -3.84
CA ASP A 262 -14.33 -2.14 -4.85
C ASP A 262 -13.35 -1.01 -5.22
N PHE A 263 -12.58 -1.27 -6.28
CA PHE A 263 -11.65 -0.33 -6.92
C PHE A 263 -12.22 0.34 -8.17
N ALA A 264 -13.50 0.10 -8.50
CA ALA A 264 -14.04 0.56 -9.77
C ALA A 264 -14.08 2.11 -9.85
N GLY A 265 -13.84 2.65 -11.05
CA GLY A 265 -13.89 4.11 -11.27
C GLY A 265 -15.27 4.73 -11.01
N ASN A 266 -16.32 3.92 -11.04
CA ASN A 266 -17.70 4.30 -10.70
C ASN A 266 -18.12 3.88 -9.27
N SER A 267 -17.17 3.47 -8.42
CA SER A 267 -17.44 3.07 -7.04
C SER A 267 -18.03 4.22 -6.22
N THR A 268 -18.98 3.90 -5.36
CA THR A 268 -19.61 4.85 -4.42
C THR A 268 -19.08 4.60 -3.00
N PRO A 269 -19.13 5.57 -2.08
CA PRO A 269 -18.78 5.33 -0.68
C PRO A 269 -19.56 4.15 -0.07
N ALA A 270 -20.83 4.00 -0.44
CA ALA A 270 -21.69 2.90 0.02
C ALA A 270 -21.24 1.54 -0.53
N SER A 271 -20.94 1.42 -1.82
CA SER A 271 -20.47 0.16 -2.42
C SER A 271 -19.11 -0.26 -1.88
N ARG A 272 -18.19 0.70 -1.70
CA ARG A 272 -16.88 0.43 -1.07
C ARG A 272 -17.01 -0.02 0.37
N ARG A 273 -17.89 0.59 1.16
CA ARG A 273 -18.15 0.14 2.53
C ARG A 273 -18.70 -1.27 2.56
N SER A 274 -19.67 -1.59 1.71
CA SER A 274 -20.23 -2.95 1.59
C SER A 274 -19.14 -3.97 1.29
N ALA A 275 -18.22 -3.67 0.36
CA ALA A 275 -17.10 -4.56 0.05
C ALA A 275 -16.16 -4.78 1.25
N LEU A 276 -15.93 -3.75 2.07
CA LEU A 276 -15.16 -3.87 3.30
C LEU A 276 -15.91 -4.68 4.39
N ASP A 277 -17.23 -4.55 4.48
CA ASP A 277 -18.08 -5.33 5.40
C ASP A 277 -18.06 -6.83 5.02
N ASP A 278 -18.13 -7.14 3.73
CA ASP A 278 -18.01 -8.50 3.19
C ASP A 278 -16.63 -9.08 3.51
N LEU A 279 -15.57 -8.30 3.32
CA LEU A 279 -14.20 -8.69 3.66
C LEU A 279 -14.02 -8.94 5.16
N SER A 280 -14.57 -8.08 6.02
CA SER A 280 -14.54 -8.22 7.48
C SER A 280 -15.21 -9.52 7.92
N SER A 281 -16.36 -9.83 7.33
CA SER A 281 -17.12 -11.05 7.58
C SER A 281 -16.32 -12.28 7.14
N TRP A 282 -15.74 -12.25 5.93
CA TRP A 282 -14.89 -13.32 5.41
C TRP A 282 -13.66 -13.59 6.28
N LEU A 283 -12.92 -12.55 6.69
CA LEU A 283 -11.77 -12.68 7.58
C LEU A 283 -12.17 -13.32 8.92
N THR A 284 -13.30 -12.91 9.47
CA THR A 284 -13.82 -13.44 10.74
C THR A 284 -14.21 -14.92 10.61
N GLU A 285 -14.80 -15.34 9.49
CA GLU A 285 -15.21 -16.72 9.27
C GLU A 285 -14.04 -17.67 8.94
N VAL A 286 -13.07 -17.19 8.14
CA VAL A 286 -12.00 -18.04 7.61
C VAL A 286 -10.78 -18.07 8.54
N PHE A 287 -10.36 -16.92 9.07
CA PHE A 287 -9.09 -16.77 9.80
C PHE A 287 -9.26 -16.48 11.29
N PHE A 288 -10.38 -15.88 11.70
CA PHE A 288 -10.64 -15.53 13.09
C PHE A 288 -11.91 -16.17 13.68
N PRO A 289 -12.12 -17.49 13.52
CA PRO A 289 -13.27 -18.18 14.10
C PRO A 289 -13.20 -18.16 15.63
N ASP A 290 -14.33 -18.48 16.27
CA ASP A 290 -14.44 -18.56 17.73
C ASP A 290 -13.48 -19.58 18.38
N GLU A 291 -12.94 -20.51 17.59
CA GLU A 291 -11.90 -21.47 18.00
C GLU A 291 -10.56 -20.80 18.34
N TYR A 292 -10.28 -19.60 17.80
CA TYR A 292 -9.06 -18.84 18.05
C TYR A 292 -9.36 -17.48 18.70
N PRO A 293 -9.87 -17.45 19.94
CA PRO A 293 -10.37 -16.23 20.57
C PRO A 293 -9.30 -15.15 20.74
N ALA A 294 -8.04 -15.54 20.94
CA ALA A 294 -6.93 -14.59 21.05
C ALA A 294 -6.69 -13.81 19.74
N LEU A 295 -6.64 -14.51 18.60
CA LEU A 295 -6.45 -13.91 17.28
C LEU A 295 -7.67 -13.07 16.89
N ARG A 296 -8.88 -13.59 17.15
CA ARG A 296 -10.13 -12.86 16.92
C ARG A 296 -10.18 -11.56 17.70
N ASN A 297 -9.84 -11.58 18.99
CA ASN A 297 -9.83 -10.38 19.81
C ASN A 297 -8.74 -9.38 19.37
N ALA A 298 -7.58 -9.86 18.90
CA ALA A 298 -6.55 -9.00 18.32
C ALA A 298 -7.06 -8.28 17.06
N PHE A 299 -7.66 -9.03 16.13
CA PHE A 299 -8.23 -8.49 14.91
C PHE A 299 -9.34 -7.48 15.20
N VAL A 300 -10.33 -7.85 16.02
CA VAL A 300 -11.44 -6.97 16.41
C VAL A 300 -10.92 -5.70 17.11
N ALA A 301 -9.94 -5.83 18.01
CA ALA A 301 -9.30 -4.68 18.64
C ALA A 301 -8.63 -3.77 17.62
N GLY A 302 -7.96 -4.32 16.60
CA GLY A 302 -7.38 -3.56 15.50
C GLY A 302 -8.44 -2.79 14.71
N VAL A 303 -9.53 -3.46 14.32
CA VAL A 303 -10.62 -2.84 13.55
C VAL A 303 -11.27 -1.69 14.31
N GLN A 304 -11.64 -1.93 15.58
CA GLN A 304 -12.35 -0.93 16.40
C GLN A 304 -11.46 0.24 16.81
N ASN A 305 -10.14 0.03 16.91
CA ASN A 305 -9.19 1.02 17.42
C ASN A 305 -8.22 1.54 16.37
N ALA A 306 -8.50 1.35 15.07
CA ALA A 306 -7.61 1.76 13.98
C ALA A 306 -7.22 3.24 14.05
N VAL A 307 -8.16 4.13 14.38
CA VAL A 307 -7.88 5.57 14.52
C VAL A 307 -6.84 5.89 15.62
N TRP A 308 -6.70 5.01 16.61
CA TRP A 308 -5.76 5.16 17.74
C TRP A 308 -4.45 4.43 17.50
N LEU A 309 -4.50 3.29 16.82
CA LEU A 309 -3.33 2.44 16.60
C LEU A 309 -2.52 2.87 15.38
N ASP A 310 -3.10 3.69 14.53
CA ASP A 310 -2.44 4.23 13.35
C ASP A 310 -1.96 5.67 13.53
N SER A 311 -0.66 5.88 13.40
CA SER A 311 -0.05 7.21 13.40
C SER A 311 -0.58 8.14 12.32
N ASP A 312 -0.96 7.62 11.15
CA ASP A 312 -1.48 8.43 10.03
C ASP A 312 -2.89 8.99 10.33
N LEU A 313 -3.68 8.28 11.13
CA LEU A 313 -5.01 8.72 11.58
C LEU A 313 -4.98 9.55 12.87
N GLN A 314 -3.99 9.33 13.74
CA GLN A 314 -3.88 10.04 15.03
C GLN A 314 -3.86 11.57 14.91
N GLN A 315 -3.33 12.10 13.81
CA GLN A 315 -3.29 13.54 13.55
C GLN A 315 -4.68 14.19 13.40
N TYR A 316 -5.73 13.40 13.10
CA TYR A 316 -7.10 13.90 12.93
C TYR A 316 -7.91 13.91 14.23
N LEU A 317 -7.31 13.52 15.35
CA LEU A 317 -7.96 13.44 16.66
C LEU A 317 -7.71 14.69 17.50
N GLN A 318 -8.75 15.17 18.18
CA GLN A 318 -8.57 16.26 19.14
C GLN A 318 -7.80 15.76 20.38
N PRO A 319 -6.91 16.58 20.99
CA PRO A 319 -6.13 16.17 22.16
C PRO A 319 -6.97 15.65 23.34
N GLN A 320 -8.18 16.18 23.51
CA GLN A 320 -9.11 15.77 24.57
C GLN A 320 -9.70 14.37 24.32
N GLN A 321 -10.08 14.08 23.08
CA GLN A 321 -10.56 12.75 22.66
C GLN A 321 -9.45 11.70 22.81
N ARG A 322 -8.20 12.09 22.55
CA ARG A 322 -7.01 11.23 22.78
C ARG A 322 -6.86 10.83 24.26
N SER A 323 -7.10 11.75 25.20
CA SER A 323 -6.99 11.48 26.64
C SER A 323 -8.08 10.54 27.16
N GLU A 324 -9.34 10.76 26.79
CA GLU A 324 -10.48 9.92 27.20
C GLU A 324 -10.33 8.47 26.70
N ILE A 325 -9.74 8.31 25.52
CA ILE A 325 -9.65 7.00 24.88
C ILE A 325 -8.40 6.22 25.29
N LEU A 326 -7.28 6.90 25.61
CA LEU A 326 -6.18 6.25 26.33
C LEU A 326 -6.65 5.67 27.67
N GLN A 327 -7.56 6.36 28.37
CA GLN A 327 -8.19 5.83 29.59
C GLN A 327 -9.11 4.63 29.29
N GLY A 328 -9.81 4.63 28.16
CA GLY A 328 -10.67 3.51 27.70
C GLY A 328 -9.92 2.29 27.14
N LEU A 329 -8.71 2.47 26.57
CA LEU A 329 -7.84 1.41 26.06
C LEU A 329 -7.04 0.71 27.16
N MET A 330 -6.75 1.39 28.26
CA MET A 330 -5.99 0.84 29.39
C MET A 330 -6.55 -0.49 29.95
N PRO A 331 -7.88 -0.67 30.11
CA PRO A 331 -8.49 -1.95 30.45
C PRO A 331 -8.18 -3.07 29.44
N TYR A 332 -8.21 -2.78 28.14
CA TYR A 332 -7.88 -3.76 27.09
C TYR A 332 -6.40 -4.12 27.12
N CYS A 333 -5.50 -3.14 27.22
CA CYS A 333 -4.06 -3.39 27.37
C CYS A 333 -3.77 -4.25 28.61
N ARG A 334 -4.46 -3.99 29.73
CA ARG A 334 -4.37 -4.80 30.96
C ARG A 334 -4.92 -6.22 30.76
N TRP A 335 -6.04 -6.37 30.07
CA TRP A 335 -6.62 -7.67 29.75
C TRP A 335 -5.71 -8.48 28.81
N PHE A 336 -5.14 -7.85 27.79
CA PHE A 336 -4.16 -8.47 26.89
C PHE A 336 -2.89 -8.89 27.62
N LEU A 337 -2.36 -8.04 28.51
CA LEU A 337 -1.23 -8.42 29.38
C LEU A 337 -1.59 -9.62 30.26
N ALA A 338 -2.79 -9.64 30.84
CA ALA A 338 -3.26 -10.76 31.66
C ALA A 338 -3.41 -12.06 30.86
N MET A 339 -3.94 -12.00 29.63
CA MET A 339 -4.07 -13.16 28.74
C MET A 339 -2.71 -13.67 28.24
N ALA A 340 -1.78 -12.77 27.90
CA ALA A 340 -0.42 -13.13 27.53
C ALA A 340 0.33 -13.78 28.70
N LEU A 341 0.19 -13.23 29.92
CA LEU A 341 0.70 -13.84 31.15
C LEU A 341 0.07 -15.21 31.42
N TYR A 342 -1.25 -15.34 31.24
CA TYR A 342 -1.96 -16.61 31.43
C TYR A 342 -1.46 -17.70 30.46
N ASN A 343 -1.32 -17.39 29.18
CA ASN A 343 -0.78 -18.33 28.19
C ASN A 343 0.71 -18.66 28.44
N HIS A 344 1.51 -17.69 28.87
CA HIS A 344 2.92 -17.94 29.19
C HIS A 344 3.08 -18.84 30.42
N LEU A 345 2.25 -18.63 31.45
CA LEU A 345 2.24 -19.46 32.65
C LEU A 345 1.65 -20.86 32.39
N GLY A 346 0.66 -20.97 31.51
CA GLY A 346 0.07 -22.25 31.10
C GLY A 346 1.02 -23.13 30.28
N ASN A 347 1.96 -22.55 29.55
CA ASN A 347 3.00 -23.28 28.80
C ASN A 347 4.22 -23.68 29.66
N LEU A 348 4.31 -23.21 30.90
CA LEU A 348 5.36 -23.54 31.86
C LEU A 348 4.93 -24.62 32.88
N ALA A 349 3.65 -24.99 32.89
CA ALA A 349 3.06 -26.06 33.70
C ALA A 349 2.88 -27.33 32.85
#